data_AF-A0A520D7A7-F1
#
_entry.id   AF-A0A520D7A7-F1
#
_cell.length_a   1.000
_cell.length_b   1.000
_cell.length_c   1.000
_cell.angle_alpha   90.00
_cell.angle_beta   90.00
_cell.angle_gamma   90.00
#
_symmetry.space_group_name_H-M   'P 1'
#
loop_
_entity.id
_entity.type
_entity.pdbx_description
1 polymer ?
#
loop_
_entity_poly.entity_id
_entity_poly.type
_entity_poly.pdbx_seq_one_letter_code
_entity_poly.pdbx_strand_id
1 'polypeptide(L)'
;MDQIDKIKALQSKVGINADGIVSSKTWLNIHYLLFGSVPYDINISSIIKSIQKKIEVRADGYPWDKTWDALYDLLIVDEKEVLVDAHNEEILEQMTKEVIPFAKELINLAADEGINIRIAKDPKQTVKDKSDSIFTDISTIHSIYNFGLAFDVKILATAINDEAEEPTAKLPLYDKIAKLGESIGLTWTGNLKTVEEATKFILRPAWAVRMKEVDMMKELYRRKKENINLLAIL
;
A
#
# COMPACT_ATOMS: atom_id res chain seq x y z
N MET A 1 7.00 -21.48 -20.90
CA MET A 1 5.95 -21.64 -19.88
C MET A 1 4.61 -21.47 -20.57
N ASP A 2 3.70 -22.42 -20.42
CA ASP A 2 2.38 -22.35 -21.05
C ASP A 2 1.51 -21.27 -20.40
N GLN A 3 0.50 -20.77 -21.11
CA GLN A 3 -0.39 -19.72 -20.63
C GLN A 3 -1.07 -20.10 -19.31
N ILE A 4 -1.50 -21.35 -19.17
CA ILE A 4 -2.12 -21.85 -17.93
C ILE A 4 -1.17 -21.72 -16.75
N ASP A 5 0.11 -22.04 -16.95
CA ASP A 5 1.12 -21.93 -15.89
C ASP A 5 1.35 -20.46 -15.50
N LYS A 6 1.36 -19.54 -16.46
CA LYS A 6 1.45 -18.08 -16.19
C LYS A 6 0.26 -17.60 -15.37
N ILE A 7 -0.95 -18.04 -15.74
CA ILE A 7 -2.18 -17.70 -15.00
C ILE A 7 -2.09 -18.24 -13.57
N LYS A 8 -1.64 -19.48 -13.36
CA LYS A 8 -1.47 -20.06 -12.01
C LYS A 8 -0.44 -19.32 -11.17
N ALA A 9 0.67 -18.90 -11.77
CA ALA A 9 1.68 -18.07 -11.10
C ALA A 9 1.10 -16.72 -10.66
N LEU A 10 0.37 -16.05 -11.55
CA LEU A 10 -0.32 -14.79 -11.25
C LEU A 10 -1.41 -14.96 -10.17
N GLN A 11 -2.21 -16.03 -10.23
CA GLN A 11 -3.21 -16.37 -9.21
C GLN A 11 -2.56 -16.57 -7.84
N SER A 12 -1.44 -17.31 -7.79
CA SER A 12 -0.66 -17.50 -6.57
C SER A 12 -0.14 -16.16 -6.04
N LYS A 13 0.41 -15.31 -6.92
CA LYS A 13 0.95 -13.99 -6.58
C LYS A 13 -0.10 -13.09 -5.94
N VAL A 14 -1.33 -13.11 -6.46
CA VAL A 14 -2.43 -12.30 -5.93
C VAL A 14 -3.21 -12.98 -4.78
N GLY A 15 -2.72 -14.11 -4.26
CA GLY A 15 -3.26 -14.76 -3.07
C GLY A 15 -4.61 -15.47 -3.27
N ILE A 16 -4.88 -15.96 -4.49
CA ILE A 16 -6.09 -16.75 -4.79
C ILE A 16 -5.73 -18.18 -5.23
N ASN A 17 -6.74 -19.05 -5.33
CA ASN A 17 -6.55 -20.43 -5.77
C ASN A 17 -5.93 -20.47 -7.18
N ALA A 18 -4.80 -21.17 -7.33
CA ALA A 18 -4.04 -21.28 -8.57
C ALA A 18 -4.51 -22.46 -9.43
N ASP A 19 -5.76 -22.40 -9.89
CA ASP A 19 -6.41 -23.43 -10.70
C ASP A 19 -6.20 -23.25 -12.22
N GLY A 20 -5.67 -22.10 -12.65
CA GLY A 20 -5.52 -21.75 -14.06
C GLY A 20 -6.82 -21.28 -14.71
N ILE A 21 -7.91 -21.19 -13.97
CA ILE A 21 -9.22 -20.75 -14.46
C ILE A 21 -9.35 -19.24 -14.29
N VAL A 22 -9.43 -18.54 -15.42
CA VAL A 22 -9.58 -17.07 -15.43
C VAL A 22 -11.01 -16.71 -15.07
N SER A 23 -11.20 -16.12 -13.90
CA SER A 23 -12.49 -15.63 -13.41
C SER A 23 -12.48 -14.12 -13.19
N SER A 24 -13.65 -13.56 -12.89
CA SER A 24 -13.77 -12.18 -12.41
C SER A 24 -12.87 -11.90 -11.20
N LYS A 25 -12.73 -12.89 -10.30
CA LYS A 25 -11.85 -12.81 -9.14
C LYS A 25 -10.38 -12.67 -9.54
N THR A 26 -9.92 -13.39 -10.57
CA THR A 26 -8.56 -13.27 -11.09
C THR A 26 -8.27 -11.83 -11.53
N TRP A 27 -9.14 -11.26 -12.35
CA TRP A 27 -8.97 -9.89 -12.85
C TRP A 27 -9.04 -8.82 -11.75
N LEU A 28 -9.97 -8.97 -10.82
CA LEU A 28 -10.12 -8.01 -9.71
C LEU A 28 -8.86 -7.97 -8.82
N ASN A 29 -8.28 -9.13 -8.53
CA ASN A 29 -7.09 -9.21 -7.68
C ASN A 29 -5.83 -8.75 -8.43
N ILE A 30 -5.70 -9.02 -9.73
CA ILE A 30 -4.63 -8.45 -10.57
C ILE A 30 -4.77 -6.92 -10.64
N HIS A 31 -6.00 -6.41 -10.80
CA HIS A 31 -6.24 -4.97 -10.77
C HIS A 31 -5.85 -4.38 -9.41
N TYR A 32 -6.26 -5.02 -8.31
CA TYR A 32 -5.88 -4.56 -6.98
C TYR A 32 -4.37 -4.52 -6.80
N LEU A 33 -3.65 -5.54 -7.28
CA LEU A 33 -2.20 -5.58 -7.24
C LEU A 33 -1.54 -4.45 -8.05
N LEU A 34 -2.06 -4.14 -9.25
CA LEU A 34 -1.47 -3.13 -10.15
C LEU A 34 -1.81 -1.67 -9.80
N PHE A 35 -2.93 -1.45 -9.13
CA PHE A 35 -3.49 -0.11 -8.89
C PHE A 35 -3.69 0.24 -7.41
N GLY A 36 -3.43 -0.69 -6.49
CA GLY A 36 -3.64 -0.51 -5.04
C GLY A 36 -5.08 -0.19 -4.64
N SER A 37 -6.04 -0.35 -5.55
CA SER A 37 -7.40 0.15 -5.38
C SER A 37 -8.42 -0.69 -6.14
N VAL A 38 -9.67 -0.61 -5.67
CA VAL A 38 -10.81 -1.26 -6.32
C VAL A 38 -11.16 -0.47 -7.58
N PRO A 39 -11.42 -1.12 -8.73
CA PRO A 39 -11.83 -0.44 -9.94
C PRO A 39 -13.13 0.34 -9.72
N TYR A 40 -13.23 1.52 -10.33
CA TYR A 40 -14.45 2.34 -10.29
C TYR A 40 -15.65 1.64 -10.94
N ASP A 41 -15.40 0.90 -12.02
CA ASP A 41 -16.37 0.07 -12.72
C ASP A 41 -15.98 -1.41 -12.57
N ILE A 42 -16.87 -2.21 -11.99
CA ILE A 42 -16.67 -3.64 -11.75
C ILE A 42 -16.92 -4.50 -13.00
N ASN A 43 -17.29 -3.89 -14.13
CA ASN A 43 -17.39 -4.60 -15.40
C ASN A 43 -16.03 -5.20 -15.79
N ILE A 44 -15.98 -6.50 -16.04
CA ILE A 44 -14.75 -7.23 -16.34
C ILE A 44 -14.04 -6.68 -17.58
N SER A 45 -14.77 -6.28 -18.63
CA SER A 45 -14.15 -5.68 -19.81
C SER A 45 -13.48 -4.35 -19.48
N SER A 46 -14.09 -3.53 -18.60
CA SER A 46 -13.50 -2.28 -18.13
C SER A 46 -12.24 -2.52 -17.30
N ILE A 47 -12.25 -3.52 -16.41
CA ILE A 47 -11.10 -3.92 -15.60
C ILE A 47 -9.94 -4.41 -16.49
N ILE A 48 -10.23 -5.27 -17.46
CA ILE A 48 -9.21 -5.77 -18.38
C ILE A 48 -8.62 -4.61 -19.18
N LYS A 49 -9.44 -3.66 -19.65
CA LYS A 49 -8.95 -2.47 -20.36
C LYS A 49 -8.06 -1.58 -19.50
N SER A 50 -8.39 -1.37 -18.22
CA SER A 50 -7.54 -0.57 -17.34
C SER A 50 -6.19 -1.25 -17.13
N ILE A 51 -6.19 -2.56 -16.85
CA ILE A 51 -4.97 -3.38 -16.74
C ILE A 51 -4.15 -3.30 -18.02
N GLN A 52 -4.76 -3.52 -19.19
CA GLN A 52 -4.08 -3.47 -20.49
C GLN A 52 -3.44 -2.10 -20.77
N LYS A 53 -4.11 -1.00 -20.39
CA LYS A 53 -3.53 0.35 -20.47
C LYS A 53 -2.32 0.50 -19.56
N LYS A 54 -2.39 -0.03 -18.33
CA LYS A 54 -1.33 0.08 -17.32
C LYS A 54 -0.08 -0.70 -17.72
N ILE A 55 -0.23 -1.84 -18.38
CA ILE A 55 0.89 -2.66 -18.89
C ILE A 55 1.24 -2.34 -20.36
N GLU A 56 0.71 -1.24 -20.89
CA GLU A 56 1.02 -0.71 -22.23
C GLU A 56 0.79 -1.69 -23.40
N VAL A 57 -0.20 -2.57 -23.28
CA VAL A 57 -0.67 -3.44 -24.37
C VAL A 57 -1.98 -2.91 -24.97
N ARG A 58 -2.45 -3.55 -26.05
CA ARG A 58 -3.72 -3.21 -26.70
C ARG A 58 -4.88 -3.31 -25.69
N ALA A 59 -5.52 -2.18 -25.40
CA ALA A 59 -6.61 -2.06 -24.42
C ALA A 59 -8.01 -2.28 -25.04
N ASP A 60 -8.29 -3.49 -25.51
CA ASP A 60 -9.57 -3.87 -26.14
C ASP A 60 -10.52 -4.63 -25.19
N GLY A 61 -10.05 -5.02 -24.01
CA GLY A 61 -10.82 -5.80 -23.03
C GLY A 61 -10.78 -7.30 -23.30
N TYR A 62 -10.01 -7.75 -24.29
CA TYR A 62 -9.76 -9.16 -24.57
C TYR A 62 -8.34 -9.51 -24.16
N PRO A 63 -8.15 -10.41 -23.17
CA PRO A 63 -6.85 -10.71 -22.60
C PRO A 63 -6.10 -11.73 -23.46
N TRP A 64 -5.61 -11.27 -24.61
CA TRP A 64 -4.75 -12.05 -25.51
C TRP A 64 -3.49 -12.54 -24.82
N ASP A 65 -2.76 -13.46 -25.44
CA ASP A 65 -1.50 -14.01 -24.92
C ASP A 65 -0.52 -12.91 -24.50
N LYS A 66 -0.41 -11.84 -25.31
CA LYS A 66 0.42 -10.67 -24.98
C LYS A 66 0.05 -9.97 -23.66
N THR A 67 -1.23 -9.96 -23.28
CA THR A 67 -1.67 -9.41 -21.99
C THR A 67 -1.13 -10.27 -20.84
N TRP A 68 -1.20 -11.59 -20.99
CA TRP A 68 -0.68 -12.52 -19.99
C TRP A 68 0.84 -12.54 -19.91
N ASP A 69 1.51 -12.44 -21.06
CA ASP A 69 2.97 -12.34 -21.14
C ASP A 69 3.45 -11.09 -20.40
N ALA A 70 2.90 -9.92 -20.74
CA ALA A 70 3.27 -8.66 -20.09
C ALA A 70 2.97 -8.67 -18.58
N LEU A 71 1.85 -9.26 -18.15
CA LEU A 71 1.55 -9.43 -16.72
C LEU A 71 2.54 -10.35 -16.01
N TYR A 72 2.90 -11.47 -16.65
CA TYR A 72 3.84 -12.43 -16.09
C TYR A 72 5.23 -11.82 -15.96
N ASP A 73 5.71 -11.17 -17.01
CA ASP A 73 7.02 -10.53 -17.00
C ASP A 73 7.09 -9.45 -15.92
N LEU A 74 6.06 -8.60 -15.83
CA LEU A 74 5.98 -7.51 -14.84
C LEU A 74 5.84 -7.99 -13.39
N LEU A 75 5.02 -9.01 -13.14
CA LEU A 75 4.61 -9.37 -11.78
C LEU A 75 5.32 -10.60 -11.21
N ILE A 76 5.97 -11.39 -12.07
CA ILE A 76 6.64 -12.63 -11.70
C ILE A 76 8.14 -12.59 -12.04
N VAL A 77 8.53 -12.11 -13.23
CA VAL A 77 9.93 -12.16 -13.68
C VAL A 77 10.73 -10.96 -13.17
N ASP A 78 10.19 -9.75 -13.34
CA ASP A 78 10.79 -8.49 -12.87
C ASP A 78 10.58 -8.29 -11.35
N GLU A 79 10.64 -9.38 -10.57
CA GLU A 79 10.76 -9.27 -9.13
C GLU A 79 12.17 -8.75 -8.82
N LYS A 80 12.34 -7.42 -8.92
CA LYS A 80 13.52 -6.74 -8.43
C LYS A 80 13.67 -7.14 -6.97
N GLU A 81 14.79 -7.79 -6.66
CA GLU A 81 15.18 -8.02 -5.29
C GLU A 81 15.30 -6.64 -4.64
N VAL A 82 14.34 -6.33 -3.77
CA VAL A 82 14.26 -5.04 -3.11
C VAL A 82 15.53 -4.93 -2.28
N LEU A 83 16.45 -4.03 -2.67
CA LEU A 83 17.62 -3.72 -1.86
C LEU A 83 17.14 -2.88 -0.66
N VAL A 84 16.56 -3.57 0.31
CA VAL A 84 16.12 -2.98 1.57
C VAL A 84 17.36 -2.82 2.45
N ASP A 85 17.57 -1.63 3.01
CA ASP A 85 18.63 -1.45 4.01
C ASP A 85 18.26 -2.19 5.31
N ALA A 86 19.27 -2.56 6.11
CA ALA A 86 19.05 -3.32 7.34
C ALA A 86 18.06 -2.63 8.32
N HIS A 87 17.98 -1.29 8.30
CA HIS A 87 17.02 -0.54 9.10
C HIS A 87 15.58 -0.81 8.64
N ASN A 88 15.33 -0.72 7.34
CA ASN A 88 14.01 -0.97 6.78
C ASN A 88 13.60 -2.43 6.95
N GLU A 89 14.53 -3.39 6.85
CA GLU A 89 14.26 -4.81 7.13
C GLU A 89 13.76 -5.02 8.56
N GLU A 90 14.45 -4.46 9.55
CA GLU A 90 14.08 -4.55 10.97
C GLU A 90 12.66 -4.00 11.23
N ILE A 91 12.30 -2.89 10.59
CA ILE A 91 10.98 -2.29 10.75
C ILE A 91 9.89 -3.10 10.03
N LEU A 92 10.17 -3.64 8.84
CA LEU A 92 9.21 -4.47 8.09
C LEU A 92 8.84 -5.74 8.85
N GLU A 93 9.78 -6.37 9.58
CA GLU A 93 9.50 -7.55 10.40
C GLU A 93 8.48 -7.29 11.52
N GLN A 94 8.33 -6.03 11.94
CA GLN A 94 7.42 -5.61 13.00
C GLN A 94 6.07 -5.11 12.48
N MET A 95 5.88 -5.06 11.16
CA MET A 95 4.65 -4.62 10.51
C MET A 95 3.66 -5.77 10.32
N THR A 96 2.40 -5.41 10.06
CA THR A 96 1.38 -6.38 9.67
C THR A 96 1.66 -6.91 8.27
N LYS A 97 1.31 -8.18 8.02
CA LYS A 97 1.54 -8.85 6.72
C LYS A 97 0.89 -8.11 5.56
N GLU A 98 -0.15 -7.34 5.85
CA GLU A 98 -0.93 -6.58 4.90
C GLU A 98 -0.29 -5.25 4.54
N VAL A 99 0.48 -4.62 5.44
CA VAL A 99 1.19 -3.35 5.15
C VAL A 99 2.56 -3.58 4.52
N ILE A 100 3.25 -4.68 4.87
CA ILE A 100 4.60 -4.99 4.39
C ILE A 100 4.75 -4.85 2.85
N PRO A 101 3.84 -5.39 2.01
CA PRO A 101 3.97 -5.28 0.56
C PRO A 101 3.97 -3.82 0.07
N PHE A 102 3.12 -2.98 0.65
CA PHE A 102 3.03 -1.56 0.27
C PHE A 102 4.25 -0.77 0.72
N ALA A 103 4.77 -1.06 1.92
CA ALA A 103 5.99 -0.42 2.41
C ALA A 103 7.20 -0.79 1.55
N LYS A 104 7.36 -2.08 1.18
CA LYS A 104 8.42 -2.53 0.25
C LYS A 104 8.29 -1.88 -1.12
N GLU A 105 7.09 -1.84 -1.67
CA GLU A 105 6.85 -1.23 -2.98
C GLU A 105 7.16 0.27 -2.97
N LEU A 106 6.82 0.99 -1.90
CA LEU A 106 7.16 2.40 -1.78
C LEU A 106 8.68 2.63 -1.73
N ILE A 107 9.44 1.74 -1.05
CA ILE A 107 10.91 1.79 -1.02
C ILE A 107 11.47 1.60 -2.44
N ASN A 108 10.96 0.63 -3.20
CA ASN A 108 11.36 0.41 -4.60
C ASN A 108 11.08 1.61 -5.49
N LEU A 109 9.83 2.10 -5.47
CA LEU A 109 9.41 3.22 -6.30
C LEU A 109 10.22 4.48 -5.99
N ALA A 110 10.55 4.70 -4.71
CA ALA A 110 11.42 5.80 -4.32
C ALA A 110 12.84 5.60 -4.87
N ALA A 111 13.40 4.39 -4.74
CA ALA A 111 14.75 4.07 -5.22
C ALA A 111 14.88 4.19 -6.75
N ASP A 112 13.87 3.76 -7.51
CA ASP A 112 13.82 3.91 -8.97
C ASP A 112 13.82 5.39 -9.40
N GLU A 113 13.35 6.28 -8.53
CA GLU A 113 13.39 7.74 -8.70
C GLU A 113 14.66 8.39 -8.10
N GLY A 114 15.63 7.58 -7.66
CA GLY A 114 16.87 8.02 -7.03
C GLY A 114 16.72 8.54 -5.60
N ILE A 115 15.60 8.25 -4.94
CA ILE A 115 15.27 8.73 -3.60
C ILE A 115 15.38 7.58 -2.60
N ASN A 116 16.36 7.66 -1.70
CA ASN A 116 16.49 6.71 -0.61
C ASN A 116 15.56 7.11 0.55
N ILE A 117 14.65 6.22 0.93
CA ILE A 117 13.75 6.42 2.06
C ILE A 117 13.97 5.38 3.15
N ARG A 118 13.73 5.80 4.40
CA ARG A 118 13.58 4.91 5.54
C ARG A 118 12.17 4.93 6.06
N ILE A 119 11.65 3.75 6.38
CA ILE A 119 10.37 3.63 7.07
C ILE A 119 10.59 3.70 8.58
N ALA A 120 9.59 4.21 9.28
CA ALA A 120 9.53 4.22 10.73
C ALA A 120 8.13 3.83 11.20
N LYS A 121 8.07 3.25 12.39
CA LYS A 121 6.84 3.09 13.16
C LYS A 121 6.72 4.27 14.12
N ASP A 122 5.51 4.76 14.38
CA ASP A 122 5.33 5.84 15.36
C ASP A 122 5.90 5.43 16.73
N PRO A 123 6.93 6.13 17.24
CA PRO A 123 7.55 5.82 18.52
C PRO A 123 6.68 6.19 19.74
N LYS A 124 5.60 6.96 19.57
CA LYS A 124 4.78 7.50 20.68
C LYS A 124 3.52 6.69 21.00
N GLN A 125 3.21 5.61 20.27
CA GLN A 125 1.88 4.99 20.32
C GLN A 125 1.80 3.47 20.55
N THR A 126 2.68 2.92 21.38
CA THR A 126 2.15 1.99 22.40
C THR A 126 1.42 2.81 23.46
N VAL A 127 0.24 3.36 23.12
CA VAL A 127 -0.68 3.85 24.15
C VAL A 127 -1.06 2.61 24.95
N LYS A 128 -0.54 2.50 26.17
CA LYS A 128 -0.99 1.47 27.12
C LYS A 128 -2.50 1.59 27.22
N ASP A 129 -3.22 0.50 26.96
CA ASP A 129 -4.65 0.38 27.24
C ASP A 129 -4.89 0.81 28.69
N LYS A 130 -5.28 2.07 28.90
CA LYS A 130 -5.80 2.52 30.19
C LYS A 130 -7.28 2.17 30.17
N SER A 131 -7.61 1.05 30.82
CA SER A 131 -8.99 0.71 31.13
C SER A 131 -9.63 1.84 31.94
N ASP A 132 -10.94 1.98 31.76
CA ASP A 132 -11.89 2.63 32.68
C ASP A 132 -12.20 4.13 32.54
N SER A 133 -11.91 4.77 31.39
CA SER A 133 -12.50 6.08 31.07
C SER A 133 -13.71 5.94 30.13
N ILE A 134 -14.90 5.86 30.71
CA ILE A 134 -16.18 5.87 30.01
C ILE A 134 -16.46 7.33 29.58
N PHE A 135 -16.43 7.58 28.26
CA PHE A 135 -16.70 8.85 27.58
C PHE A 135 -15.66 9.99 27.74
N THR A 136 -14.55 9.90 27.01
CA THR A 136 -13.85 11.10 26.50
C THR A 136 -13.20 10.74 25.16
N ASP A 137 -13.57 11.48 24.12
CA ASP A 137 -13.07 11.48 22.73
C ASP A 137 -12.41 10.18 22.20
N ILE A 138 -13.15 9.41 21.40
CA ILE A 138 -12.60 8.27 20.62
C ILE A 138 -11.40 8.71 19.75
N SER A 139 -11.33 10.00 19.41
CA SER A 139 -10.25 10.63 18.64
C SER A 139 -8.90 10.72 19.39
N THR A 140 -8.88 10.70 20.72
CA THR A 140 -7.63 10.88 21.51
C THR A 140 -7.00 9.59 22.02
N ILE A 141 -7.70 8.45 21.93
CA ILE A 141 -7.25 7.18 22.55
C ILE A 141 -6.70 6.19 21.52
N HIS A 142 -7.20 6.24 20.28
CA HIS A 142 -6.80 5.28 19.24
C HIS A 142 -6.27 5.99 18.01
N SER A 143 -5.03 5.68 17.67
CA SER A 143 -4.44 6.08 16.40
C SER A 143 -4.37 4.91 15.45
N ILE A 144 -4.28 5.21 14.17
CA ILE A 144 -4.20 4.24 13.08
C ILE A 144 -3.00 3.27 13.24
N TYR A 145 -1.93 3.70 13.93
CA TYR A 145 -0.80 2.85 14.34
C TYR A 145 -1.21 1.67 15.24
N ASN A 146 -2.24 1.83 16.08
CA ASN A 146 -2.74 0.78 16.98
C ASN A 146 -3.45 -0.37 16.22
N PHE A 147 -3.73 -0.16 14.93
CA PHE A 147 -4.28 -1.16 14.02
C PHE A 147 -3.21 -1.76 13.11
N GLY A 148 -1.96 -1.27 13.17
CA GLY A 148 -0.87 -1.71 12.30
C GLY A 148 -1.11 -1.40 10.83
N LEU A 149 -1.86 -0.34 10.53
CA LEU A 149 -2.23 0.09 9.18
C LEU A 149 -1.53 1.39 8.76
N ALA A 150 -0.49 1.82 9.47
CA ALA A 150 0.22 3.06 9.19
C ALA A 150 1.71 2.96 9.47
N PHE A 151 2.48 3.79 8.76
CA PHE A 151 3.93 3.94 8.91
C PHE A 151 4.37 5.33 8.44
N ASP A 152 5.48 5.81 9.01
CA ASP A 152 6.12 7.06 8.60
C ASP A 152 7.27 6.80 7.62
N VAL A 153 7.61 7.80 6.81
CA VAL A 153 8.76 7.77 5.90
C VAL A 153 9.72 8.94 6.16
N LYS A 154 11.02 8.69 6.02
CA LYS A 154 12.07 9.71 6.12
C LYS A 154 12.97 9.64 4.90
N ILE A 155 13.19 10.78 4.24
CA ILE A 155 14.09 10.88 3.09
C ILE A 155 15.53 11.04 3.57
N LEU A 156 16.43 10.18 3.08
CA LEU A 156 17.87 10.28 3.30
C LEU A 156 18.48 11.21 2.25
N ALA A 157 19.30 12.17 2.69
CA ALA A 157 20.05 13.02 1.76
C ALA A 157 21.16 12.20 1.11
N THR A 158 21.27 12.27 -0.21
CA THR A 158 22.33 11.64 -1.00
C THR A 158 23.55 12.55 -1.08
N ALA A 159 24.20 12.84 0.05
CA ALA A 159 25.57 13.37 0.07
C ALA A 159 26.23 13.14 1.43
N ILE A 160 27.47 12.69 1.36
CA ILE A 160 28.42 12.53 2.47
C ILE A 160 28.68 13.93 3.05
N ASN A 161 28.42 14.09 4.35
CA ASN A 161 28.45 15.34 5.11
C ASN A 161 27.24 16.24 4.85
N ASP A 162 26.17 16.08 5.63
CA ASP A 162 25.43 17.24 6.15
C ASP A 162 24.42 16.76 7.21
N GLU A 163 24.78 16.98 8.47
CA GLU A 163 23.89 16.83 9.62
C GLU A 163 22.80 17.92 9.67
N ALA A 164 22.54 18.68 8.59
CA ALA A 164 21.78 19.93 8.70
C ALA A 164 21.06 20.41 7.41
N GLU A 165 20.49 19.54 6.56
CA GLU A 165 19.54 20.03 5.56
C GLU A 165 18.13 20.19 6.15
N GLU A 166 17.61 21.42 6.13
CA GLU A 166 16.30 21.77 6.69
C GLU A 166 15.14 21.00 6.02
N PRO A 167 14.10 20.61 6.78
CA PRO A 167 12.92 19.89 6.30
C PRO A 167 12.23 20.55 5.09
N THR A 168 12.29 21.88 5.01
CA THR A 168 11.70 22.71 3.95
C THR A 168 12.33 22.47 2.58
N ALA A 169 13.63 22.18 2.50
CA ALA A 169 14.30 21.87 1.24
C ALA A 169 13.86 20.52 0.64
N LYS A 170 13.32 19.62 1.48
CA LYS A 170 12.89 18.27 1.10
C LYS A 170 11.40 18.16 0.78
N LEU A 171 10.62 19.23 0.95
CA LEU A 171 9.18 19.27 0.64
C LEU A 171 8.85 18.76 -0.78
N PRO A 172 9.55 19.16 -1.86
CA PRO A 172 9.26 18.65 -3.20
C PRO A 172 9.49 17.14 -3.34
N LEU A 173 10.45 16.58 -2.58
CA LEU A 173 10.70 15.15 -2.57
C LEU A 173 9.59 14.40 -1.81
N TYR A 174 9.11 14.95 -0.68
CA TYR A 174 7.97 14.37 0.03
C TYR A 174 6.69 14.41 -0.80
N ASP A 175 6.44 15.45 -1.59
CA ASP A 175 5.32 15.48 -2.54
C ASP A 175 5.44 14.38 -3.61
N LYS A 176 6.66 14.08 -4.06
CA LYS A 176 6.92 12.99 -5.01
C LYS A 176 6.67 11.64 -4.35
N ILE A 177 7.19 11.42 -3.14
CA ILE A 177 6.95 10.20 -2.35
C ILE A 177 5.45 10.02 -2.05
N ALA A 178 4.74 11.10 -1.70
CA ALA A 178 3.29 11.10 -1.49
C ALA A 178 2.55 10.54 -2.71
N LYS A 179 2.86 11.06 -3.92
CA LYS A 179 2.26 10.59 -5.17
C LYS A 179 2.60 9.13 -5.46
N LEU A 180 3.83 8.68 -5.17
CA LEU A 180 4.21 7.27 -5.33
C LEU A 180 3.41 6.38 -4.39
N GLY A 181 3.30 6.74 -3.11
CA GLY A 181 2.50 5.98 -2.14
C GLY A 181 1.01 5.96 -2.50
N GLU A 182 0.45 7.10 -2.95
CA GLU A 182 -0.93 7.16 -3.43
C GLU A 182 -1.16 6.30 -4.67
N SER A 183 -0.18 6.21 -5.57
CA SER A 183 -0.27 5.37 -6.77
C SER A 183 -0.37 3.86 -6.48
N ILE A 184 0.09 3.44 -5.29
CA ILE A 184 0.00 2.06 -4.81
C ILE A 184 -1.09 1.88 -3.74
N GLY A 185 -1.99 2.84 -3.58
CA GLY A 185 -3.17 2.70 -2.70
C GLY A 185 -2.97 3.09 -1.24
N LEU A 186 -1.81 3.67 -0.88
CA LEU A 186 -1.63 4.28 0.44
C LEU A 186 -2.28 5.68 0.46
N THR A 187 -2.76 6.10 1.63
CA THR A 187 -3.20 7.48 1.85
C THR A 187 -2.10 8.27 2.53
N TRP A 188 -1.63 9.34 1.88
CA TRP A 188 -0.74 10.32 2.48
C TRP A 188 -1.52 11.27 3.39
N THR A 189 -1.03 11.52 4.60
CA THR A 189 -1.68 12.48 5.53
C THR A 189 -0.89 13.77 5.74
N GLY A 190 0.14 14.03 4.92
CA GLY A 190 1.08 15.14 5.12
C GLY A 190 0.57 16.54 4.73
N ASN A 191 -0.70 16.72 4.38
CA ASN A 191 -1.29 18.05 4.13
C ASN A 191 -1.67 18.82 5.42
N LEU A 192 -1.26 18.34 6.60
CA LEU A 192 -1.40 19.07 7.86
C LEU A 192 -0.28 20.13 7.95
N LYS A 193 -0.66 21.39 8.17
CA LYS A 193 0.11 22.63 7.98
C LYS A 193 1.41 22.82 8.80
N THR A 194 1.95 21.78 9.42
CA THR A 194 3.20 21.86 10.19
C THR A 194 4.20 20.84 9.65
N VAL A 195 5.30 21.36 9.11
CA VAL A 195 6.40 20.65 8.42
C VAL A 195 7.10 19.60 9.30
N GLU A 196 6.82 19.58 10.60
CA GLU A 196 7.37 18.61 11.56
C GLU A 196 6.60 17.26 11.60
N GLU A 197 5.40 17.14 11.01
CA GLU A 197 4.51 15.97 11.21
C GLU A 197 3.82 15.45 9.93
N ALA A 198 4.46 15.57 8.77
CA ALA A 198 3.87 15.21 7.48
C ALA A 198 4.63 14.08 6.76
N THR A 199 4.79 12.93 7.41
CA THR A 199 5.52 11.77 6.85
C THR A 199 4.73 10.46 6.84
N LYS A 200 3.44 10.50 7.21
CA LYS A 200 2.63 9.31 7.48
C LYS A 200 1.87 8.81 6.25
N PHE A 201 1.96 7.50 6.03
CA PHE A 201 1.09 6.74 5.14
C PHE A 201 0.13 5.85 5.91
N ILE A 202 -1.08 5.70 5.36
CA ILE A 202 -2.14 4.84 5.90
C ILE A 202 -2.60 3.87 4.81
N LEU A 203 -2.59 2.57 5.11
CA LEU A 203 -3.33 1.57 4.35
C LEU A 203 -4.81 1.63 4.73
N ARG A 204 -5.61 2.31 3.92
CA ARG A 204 -7.06 2.41 4.16
C ARG A 204 -7.75 1.12 3.74
N PRO A 205 -8.58 0.50 4.61
CA PRO A 205 -9.39 -0.64 4.21
C PRO A 205 -10.32 -0.29 3.05
N ALA A 206 -10.58 -1.25 2.15
CA ALA A 206 -11.42 -1.03 0.97
C ALA A 206 -12.85 -0.57 1.32
N TRP A 207 -13.41 -1.07 2.42
CA TRP A 207 -14.74 -0.65 2.92
C TRP A 207 -14.75 0.81 3.44
N ALA A 208 -13.58 1.39 3.72
CA ALA A 208 -13.42 2.73 4.27
C ALA A 208 -13.09 3.81 3.23
N VAL A 209 -12.99 3.47 1.94
CA VAL A 209 -12.50 4.38 0.86
C VAL A 209 -13.25 5.70 0.81
N ARG A 210 -14.55 5.70 1.13
CA ARG A 210 -15.41 6.91 1.14
C ARG A 210 -15.83 7.35 2.53
N MET A 211 -15.29 6.72 3.58
CA MET A 211 -15.62 7.07 4.95
C MET A 211 -14.75 8.22 5.44
N LYS A 212 -15.35 9.10 6.25
CA LYS A 212 -14.56 10.07 7.02
C LYS A 212 -13.63 9.31 7.95
N GLU A 213 -12.46 9.88 8.22
CA GLU A 213 -11.44 9.24 9.07
C GLU A 213 -12.01 8.85 10.45
N VAL A 214 -12.79 9.72 11.07
CA VAL A 214 -13.45 9.44 12.36
C VAL A 214 -14.36 8.21 12.30
N ASP A 215 -15.11 8.04 11.20
CA ASP A 215 -16.03 6.91 11.05
C ASP A 215 -15.27 5.61 10.72
N MET A 216 -14.20 5.70 9.91
CA MET A 216 -13.29 4.59 9.67
C MET A 216 -12.66 4.10 10.97
N MET A 217 -12.19 5.01 11.83
CA MET A 217 -11.57 4.66 13.11
C MET A 217 -12.55 3.97 14.07
N LYS A 218 -13.81 4.43 14.12
CA LYS A 218 -14.86 3.76 14.90
C LYS A 218 -15.12 2.34 14.43
N GLU A 219 -15.18 2.12 13.11
CA GLU A 219 -15.41 0.79 12.54
C GLU A 219 -14.20 -0.14 12.74
N LEU A 220 -12.97 0.38 12.59
CA LEU A 220 -11.75 -0.38 12.92
C LEU A 220 -11.75 -0.82 14.38
N TYR A 221 -12.14 0.06 15.30
CA TYR A 221 -12.28 -0.27 16.72
C TYR A 221 -13.32 -1.37 16.95
N ARG A 222 -14.52 -1.23 16.36
CA ARG A 222 -15.58 -2.23 16.47
C ARG A 222 -15.11 -3.60 15.97
N ARG A 223 -14.47 -3.65 14.79
CA ARG A 223 -13.91 -4.88 14.21
C ARG A 223 -12.83 -5.49 15.11
N LYS A 224 -11.91 -4.70 15.64
CA LYS A 224 -10.88 -5.17 16.59
C LYS A 224 -11.51 -5.76 17.85
N LYS A 225 -12.52 -5.10 18.42
CA LYS A 225 -13.24 -5.57 19.62
C LYS A 225 -13.99 -6.88 19.37
N GLU A 226 -14.58 -7.02 18.19
CA GLU A 226 -15.33 -8.22 17.79
C GLU A 226 -14.44 -9.31 17.16
N ASN A 227 -13.12 -9.11 17.13
CA ASN A 227 -12.15 -9.99 16.48
C ASN A 227 -12.49 -10.30 15.00
N ILE A 228 -13.03 -9.30 14.31
CA ILE A 228 -13.30 -9.34 12.88
C ILE A 228 -12.05 -8.85 12.14
N ASN A 229 -11.73 -9.48 11.01
CA ASN A 229 -10.66 -9.04 10.15
C ASN A 229 -10.84 -7.55 9.75
N LEU A 230 -9.81 -6.73 10.00
CA LEU A 230 -9.86 -5.28 9.81
C LEU A 230 -10.06 -4.88 8.35
N LEU A 231 -9.61 -5.70 7.40
CA LEU A 231 -9.62 -5.42 5.97
C LEU A 231 -10.74 -6.14 5.19
N ALA A 232 -11.44 -7.09 5.82
CA ALA A 232 -12.47 -7.86 5.15
C ALA A 232 -13.59 -6.98 4.59
N ILE A 233 -13.93 -7.19 3.32
CA ILE A 233 -15.12 -6.65 2.68
C ILE A 233 -16.27 -7.58 3.11
N LEU A 234 -17.18 -7.06 3.94
CA LEU A 234 -18.39 -7.78 4.37
C LEU A 234 -19.41 -7.82 3.23
#